data_AF-A0AAU8HTZ8-F1
#
_entry.id   AF-A0AAU8HTZ8-F1
#
_cell.length_a   1.000
_cell.length_b   1.000
_cell.length_c   1.000
_cell.angle_alpha   90.00
_cell.angle_beta   90.00
_cell.angle_gamma   90.00
#
_symmetry.space_group_name_H-M   'P 1'
#
loop_
_entity.id
_entity.type
_entity.pdbx_description
1 polymer ?
#
loop_
_entity_poly.entity_id
_entity_poly.type
_entity_poly.pdbx_seq_one_letter_code
_entity_poly.pdbx_strand_id
1 'polypeptide(L)'
;MKSAVKEIYNNPVGKTFIYLLFAVVFGISALIYFISFSDNLGRTSFDYRVRTTYSFDDWVINLDYLTVDFKDGGYVVPGYQNDRVATLLIIGDGKLTLHSPDSFSKASEIAFPVKDRVTEMLIPVHHEDYDRLKRDTIFFEEETLPFPDSYIQDRIDDSHSLLYQGNILGFNKIIPPTEMAKIAELTTETYGTARYMEDKYVTFKSGQLGEIRFKHPFRTQSYPPPNVNIAMAGYSILLLAAFWGLVGFLTTDITNKKTNLPFYLDKIPTAVSLVAISLTTYLSYWLYIYYNLSPYLLAILYLIPLIYIAYTMVMAKVPISFLGITLTNIYKSLILALVIFYIWFVVTSLEIIPRLENFTYFEDIFIICVLVSIKQLIFRGFIQASLDSIIGGLGAVVITSLLILPFPVISFYYSSLNTDVFTFILSSFCLVLLISFSQHKTKNIITPTILSTLIAAITGTFF
;
A
#
# COMPACT_ATOMS: atom_id res chain seq x y z
N MET A 1 25.15 16.52 -32.37
CA MET A 1 24.58 16.13 -31.05
C MET A 1 24.86 14.68 -30.60
N LYS A 2 25.38 13.77 -31.46
CA LYS A 2 25.74 12.38 -31.09
C LYS A 2 27.07 12.19 -30.32
N SER A 3 27.81 13.26 -30.00
CA SER A 3 29.17 13.20 -29.41
C SER A 3 29.18 13.31 -27.88
N ALA A 4 28.54 14.34 -27.31
CA ALA A 4 28.63 14.64 -25.88
C ALA A 4 27.98 13.58 -24.98
N VAL A 5 26.80 13.06 -25.35
CA VAL A 5 26.11 12.02 -24.56
C VAL A 5 26.95 10.74 -24.48
N LYS A 6 27.61 10.36 -25.58
CA LYS A 6 28.45 9.16 -25.64
C LYS A 6 29.74 9.35 -24.84
N GLU A 7 30.33 10.55 -24.85
CA GLU A 7 31.49 10.91 -24.03
C GLU A 7 31.16 10.91 -22.53
N ILE A 8 30.04 11.52 -22.14
CA ILE A 8 29.56 11.52 -20.75
C ILE A 8 29.28 10.08 -20.29
N TYR A 9 28.67 9.24 -21.14
CA TYR A 9 28.42 7.84 -20.81
C TYR A 9 29.69 6.98 -20.79
N ASN A 10 30.76 7.39 -21.45
CA ASN A 10 32.04 6.67 -21.38
C ASN A 10 32.88 7.09 -20.16
N ASN A 11 32.65 8.29 -19.63
CA ASN A 11 33.27 8.77 -18.41
C ASN A 11 32.58 8.20 -17.15
N PRO A 12 33.30 7.52 -16.24
CA PRO A 12 32.74 7.04 -14.97
C PRO A 12 32.06 8.14 -14.15
N VAL A 13 32.64 9.33 -14.09
CA VAL A 13 32.09 10.48 -13.36
C VAL A 13 30.78 10.95 -14.01
N GLY A 14 30.74 11.01 -15.34
CA GLY A 14 29.55 11.38 -16.11
C GLY A 14 28.40 10.39 -15.90
N LYS A 15 28.69 9.08 -15.91
CA LYS A 15 27.72 8.03 -15.56
C LYS A 15 27.17 8.19 -14.15
N THR A 16 28.04 8.38 -13.15
CA THR A 16 27.64 8.57 -11.75
C THR A 16 26.72 9.79 -11.62
N PHE A 17 27.08 10.90 -12.26
CA PHE A 17 26.28 12.12 -12.23
C PHE A 17 24.89 11.94 -12.85
N ILE A 18 24.80 11.24 -14.00
CA ILE A 18 23.51 10.93 -14.62
C ILE A 18 22.65 10.07 -13.69
N TYR A 19 23.23 9.02 -13.08
CA TYR A 19 22.47 8.15 -12.18
C TYR A 19 21.98 8.89 -10.94
N LEU A 20 22.80 9.77 -10.36
CA LEU A 20 22.40 10.63 -9.25
C LEU A 20 21.29 11.60 -9.65
N LEU A 21 21.41 12.24 -10.82
CA LEU A 21 20.38 13.13 -11.35
C LEU A 21 19.04 12.39 -11.52
N PHE A 22 19.07 11.18 -12.08
CA PHE A 22 17.88 10.32 -12.16
C PHE A 22 17.30 10.04 -10.77
N ALA A 23 18.12 9.62 -9.81
CA ALA A 23 17.66 9.32 -8.46
C ALA A 23 16.97 10.52 -7.81
N VAL A 24 17.56 11.71 -7.90
CA VAL A 24 17.07 12.94 -7.28
C VAL A 24 15.82 13.46 -7.99
N VAL A 25 15.83 13.58 -9.32
CA VAL A 25 14.69 14.14 -10.09
C VAL A 25 13.46 13.25 -9.93
N PHE A 26 13.60 11.93 -10.11
CA PHE A 26 12.48 11.01 -9.96
C PHE A 26 12.06 10.84 -8.49
N GLY A 27 13.00 10.90 -7.54
CA GLY A 27 12.70 10.86 -6.11
C GLY A 27 11.90 12.08 -5.64
N ILE A 28 12.31 13.29 -6.03
CA ILE A 28 11.56 14.52 -5.74
C ILE A 28 10.20 14.51 -6.45
N SER A 29 10.17 14.06 -7.71
CA SER A 29 8.90 13.95 -8.44
C SER A 29 7.94 12.98 -7.76
N ALA A 30 8.43 11.83 -7.29
CA ALA A 30 7.64 10.88 -6.53
C ALA A 30 7.12 11.51 -5.22
N LEU A 31 7.96 12.24 -4.49
CA LEU A 31 7.57 12.92 -3.26
C LEU A 31 6.48 13.98 -3.50
N ILE A 32 6.67 14.86 -4.49
CA ILE A 32 5.67 15.88 -4.87
C ILE A 32 4.37 15.21 -5.29
N TYR A 33 4.48 14.14 -6.09
CA TYR A 33 3.33 13.38 -6.55
C TYR A 33 2.56 12.76 -5.37
N PHE A 34 3.29 12.18 -4.41
CA PHE A 34 2.71 11.61 -3.21
C PHE A 34 1.96 12.64 -2.37
N ILE A 35 2.57 13.80 -2.10
CA ILE A 35 1.94 14.89 -1.34
C ILE A 35 0.68 15.38 -2.06
N SER A 36 0.81 15.73 -3.35
CA SER A 36 -0.32 16.26 -4.14
C SER A 36 -1.45 15.25 -4.29
N PHE A 37 -1.12 13.95 -4.39
CA PHE A 37 -2.11 12.90 -4.47
C PHE A 37 -2.83 12.68 -3.14
N SER A 38 -2.09 12.71 -2.02
CA SER A 38 -2.65 12.62 -0.67
C SER A 38 -3.65 13.75 -0.40
N ASP A 39 -3.39 14.98 -0.85
CA ASP A 39 -4.30 16.11 -0.68
C ASP A 39 -5.61 15.96 -1.47
N ASN A 40 -5.58 15.20 -2.56
CA ASN A 40 -6.75 14.89 -3.39
C ASN A 40 -7.52 13.65 -2.92
N LEU A 41 -6.94 12.87 -2.02
CA LEU A 41 -7.58 11.73 -1.39
C LEU A 41 -8.42 12.21 -0.20
N GLY A 42 -9.60 11.65 -0.02
CA GLY A 42 -10.57 12.10 0.99
C GLY A 42 -11.48 13.26 0.55
N ARG A 43 -11.23 13.91 -0.60
CA ARG A 43 -12.19 14.85 -1.21
C ARG A 43 -13.11 14.10 -2.16
N THR A 44 -14.42 14.24 -1.98
CA THR A 44 -15.36 13.80 -3.01
C THR A 44 -15.45 14.87 -4.10
N SER A 45 -15.63 14.49 -5.36
CA SER A 45 -15.82 15.45 -6.46
C SER A 45 -17.26 15.99 -6.55
N PHE A 46 -18.04 15.86 -5.47
CA PHE A 46 -19.47 16.15 -5.48
C PHE A 46 -19.77 17.23 -4.45
N ASP A 47 -20.35 18.33 -4.92
CA ASP A 47 -20.87 19.38 -4.06
C ASP A 47 -22.14 18.88 -3.38
N TYR A 48 -22.26 19.05 -2.07
CA TYR A 48 -23.53 18.81 -1.41
C TYR A 48 -24.47 19.98 -1.70
N ARG A 49 -25.77 19.73 -1.70
CA ARG A 49 -26.78 20.77 -1.76
C ARG A 49 -27.64 20.73 -0.52
N VAL A 50 -27.89 21.87 0.09
CA VAL A 50 -28.91 22.03 1.12
C VAL A 50 -30.23 22.36 0.45
N ARG A 51 -31.32 21.75 0.90
CA ARG A 51 -32.67 22.01 0.36
C ARG A 51 -33.71 22.30 1.41
N THR A 52 -33.65 21.55 2.50
CA THR A 52 -34.64 21.60 3.57
C THR A 52 -33.91 21.50 4.90
N THR A 53 -34.53 22.04 5.92
CA THR A 53 -34.07 21.99 7.31
C THR A 53 -35.22 21.51 8.16
N TYR A 54 -34.92 20.72 9.18
CA TYR A 54 -35.91 20.26 10.13
C TYR A 54 -35.49 20.59 11.55
N SER A 55 -36.45 20.88 12.43
CA SER A 55 -36.22 20.86 13.88
C SER A 55 -36.50 19.48 14.47
N PHE A 56 -35.85 19.16 15.59
CA PHE A 56 -36.02 17.92 16.34
C PHE A 56 -36.08 18.18 17.86
N ASP A 57 -36.74 17.28 18.61
CA ASP A 57 -36.98 17.42 20.05
C ASP A 57 -35.81 16.95 20.93
N ASP A 58 -35.54 15.65 21.04
CA ASP A 58 -34.46 15.12 21.88
C ASP A 58 -33.70 14.02 21.17
N TRP A 59 -32.38 14.14 21.01
CA TRP A 59 -31.56 13.10 20.38
C TRP A 59 -30.36 12.72 21.23
N VAL A 60 -30.20 11.42 21.44
CA VAL A 60 -28.99 10.80 21.97
C VAL A 60 -28.33 9.99 20.87
N ILE A 61 -27.16 10.44 20.45
CA ILE A 61 -26.36 9.82 19.39
C ILE A 61 -25.21 9.07 20.05
N ASN A 62 -25.19 7.76 19.88
CA ASN A 62 -24.14 6.89 20.40
C ASN A 62 -23.28 6.34 19.25
N LEU A 63 -21.98 6.54 19.38
CA LEU A 63 -20.91 5.87 18.63
C LEU A 63 -20.19 4.88 19.58
N ASP A 64 -19.13 4.21 19.11
CA ASP A 64 -18.46 3.16 19.89
C ASP A 64 -17.92 3.63 21.25
N TYR A 65 -17.40 4.86 21.31
CA TYR A 65 -16.81 5.45 22.51
C TYR A 65 -17.35 6.85 22.82
N LEU A 66 -18.23 7.38 21.99
CA LEU A 66 -18.74 8.75 22.10
C LEU A 66 -20.26 8.73 22.22
N THR A 67 -20.76 9.46 23.22
CA THR A 67 -22.19 9.78 23.35
C THR A 67 -22.38 11.28 23.27
N VAL A 68 -23.33 11.73 22.45
CA VAL A 68 -23.75 13.13 22.34
C VAL A 68 -25.26 13.20 22.64
N ASP A 69 -25.64 14.06 23.58
CA ASP A 69 -27.00 14.19 24.09
C ASP A 69 -27.53 15.61 23.88
N PHE A 70 -28.43 15.78 22.91
CA PHE A 70 -29.16 17.00 22.59
C PHE A 70 -30.54 16.96 23.25
N LYS A 71 -30.63 17.34 24.53
CA LYS A 71 -31.86 17.23 25.32
C LYS A 71 -32.93 18.27 24.97
N ASP A 72 -32.49 19.45 24.58
CA ASP A 72 -33.35 20.60 24.29
C ASP A 72 -33.62 20.74 22.78
N GLY A 73 -33.18 19.75 22.00
CA GLY A 73 -33.40 19.69 20.56
C GLY A 73 -32.46 20.57 19.77
N GLY A 74 -32.86 20.84 18.54
CA GLY A 74 -32.07 21.63 17.62
C GLY A 74 -32.56 21.52 16.18
N TYR A 75 -31.64 21.76 15.25
CA TYR A 75 -31.88 21.67 13.82
C TYR A 75 -31.07 20.54 13.21
N VAL A 76 -31.66 19.84 12.25
CA VAL A 76 -30.98 18.90 11.37
C VAL A 76 -31.08 19.39 9.93
N VAL A 77 -29.92 19.53 9.30
CA VAL A 77 -29.77 19.96 7.91
C VAL A 77 -29.22 18.79 7.09
N PRO A 78 -30.04 18.13 6.27
CA PRO A 78 -29.56 17.11 5.34
C PRO A 78 -28.77 17.71 4.17
N GLY A 79 -27.56 17.21 3.97
CA GLY A 79 -26.77 17.44 2.77
C GLY A 79 -27.12 16.42 1.68
N TYR A 80 -27.54 16.91 0.52
CA TYR A 80 -27.95 16.08 -0.61
C TYR A 80 -26.82 15.94 -1.63
N GLN A 81 -26.56 14.71 -2.05
CA GLN A 81 -25.69 14.35 -3.16
C GLN A 81 -26.54 13.62 -4.22
N ASN A 82 -26.59 14.15 -5.45
CA ASN A 82 -27.41 13.59 -6.54
C ASN A 82 -28.86 13.28 -6.12
N ASP A 83 -29.51 14.26 -5.47
CA ASP A 83 -30.89 14.16 -4.94
C ASP A 83 -31.10 13.17 -3.79
N ARG A 84 -30.04 12.58 -3.23
CA ARG A 84 -30.10 11.66 -2.08
C ARG A 84 -29.39 12.24 -0.88
N VAL A 85 -29.93 12.03 0.32
CA VAL A 85 -29.26 12.46 1.56
C VAL A 85 -28.01 11.60 1.79
N ALA A 86 -26.89 12.26 2.04
CA ALA A 86 -25.59 11.62 2.22
C ALA A 86 -24.88 12.05 3.52
N THR A 87 -25.33 13.13 4.15
CA THR A 87 -24.79 13.64 5.42
C THR A 87 -25.85 14.43 6.17
N LEU A 88 -25.72 14.53 7.49
CA LEU A 88 -26.55 15.33 8.38
C LEU A 88 -25.66 16.28 9.18
N LEU A 89 -25.94 17.57 9.07
CA LEU A 89 -25.45 18.57 10.01
C LEU A 89 -26.50 18.78 11.10
N ILE A 90 -26.14 18.53 12.34
CA ILE A 90 -26.99 18.67 13.53
C ILE A 90 -26.48 19.88 14.31
N ILE A 91 -27.34 20.84 14.60
CA ILE A 91 -27.01 22.08 15.29
C ILE A 91 -27.90 22.19 16.53
N GLY A 92 -27.30 22.27 17.72
CA GLY A 92 -28.03 22.35 18.99
C GLY A 92 -27.10 22.39 20.20
N ASP A 93 -27.62 22.65 21.40
CA ASP A 93 -26.82 22.61 22.64
C ASP A 93 -26.74 21.16 23.16
N GLY A 94 -25.72 20.45 22.73
CA GLY A 94 -25.46 19.04 23.04
C GLY A 94 -24.45 18.86 24.17
N LYS A 95 -24.59 17.77 24.93
CA LYS A 95 -23.60 17.31 25.91
C LYS A 95 -22.83 16.12 25.37
N LEU A 96 -21.52 16.27 25.25
CA LEU A 96 -20.59 15.23 24.83
C LEU A 96 -20.03 14.47 26.03
N THR A 97 -20.00 13.15 25.92
CA THR A 97 -19.29 12.26 26.84
C THR A 97 -18.46 11.27 26.04
N LEU A 98 -17.14 11.37 26.14
CA LEU A 98 -16.17 10.46 25.52
C LEU A 98 -15.68 9.45 26.57
N HIS A 99 -15.91 8.18 26.27
CA HIS A 99 -15.43 7.04 27.04
C HIS A 99 -14.14 6.49 26.43
N SER A 100 -13.34 5.79 27.23
CA SER A 100 -12.13 5.11 26.76
C SER A 100 -12.27 3.61 26.98
N PRO A 101 -11.75 2.76 26.08
CA PRO A 101 -11.54 1.35 26.41
C PRO A 101 -10.55 1.20 27.58
N ASP A 102 -10.74 0.14 28.39
CA ASP A 102 -9.96 -0.13 29.61
C ASP A 102 -8.45 -0.24 29.38
N SER A 103 -8.03 -0.60 28.16
CA SER A 103 -6.63 -0.68 27.76
C SER A 103 -5.99 0.69 27.56
N PHE A 104 -6.74 1.65 26.98
CA PHE A 104 -6.25 3.00 26.70
C PHE A 104 -6.30 3.89 27.94
N SER A 105 -7.32 3.74 28.78
CA SER A 105 -7.46 4.53 30.02
C SER A 105 -6.35 4.26 31.04
N LYS A 106 -5.75 3.07 31.03
CA LYS A 106 -4.60 2.71 31.87
C LYS A 106 -3.27 3.23 31.35
N ALA A 107 -3.18 3.53 30.05
CA ALA A 107 -1.97 3.98 29.37
C ALA A 107 -1.92 5.49 29.14
N SER A 108 -3.07 6.17 29.29
CA SER A 108 -3.22 7.61 29.07
C SER A 108 -3.21 8.39 30.38
N GLU A 109 -2.64 9.60 30.36
CA GLU A 109 -2.71 10.55 31.47
C GLU A 109 -4.06 11.31 31.51
N ILE A 110 -4.92 11.12 30.50
CA ILE A 110 -6.21 11.79 30.39
C ILE A 110 -7.23 11.12 31.33
N ALA A 111 -7.91 11.93 32.15
CA ALA A 111 -8.99 11.46 33.00
C ALA A 111 -10.27 11.23 32.17
N PHE A 112 -10.73 9.98 32.09
CA PHE A 112 -11.98 9.60 31.41
C PHE A 112 -13.11 9.37 32.43
N PRO A 113 -14.39 9.62 32.05
CA PRO A 113 -14.83 10.13 30.75
C PRO A 113 -14.56 11.62 30.57
N VAL A 114 -14.19 12.03 29.36
CA VAL A 114 -14.07 13.46 28.99
C VAL A 114 -15.47 13.98 28.70
N LYS A 115 -15.81 15.14 29.24
CA LYS A 115 -17.12 15.79 29.04
C LYS A 115 -16.92 17.18 28.49
N ASP A 116 -17.72 17.54 27.48
CA ASP A 116 -17.72 18.87 26.90
C ASP A 116 -19.11 19.23 26.36
N ARG A 117 -19.29 20.47 25.93
CA ARG A 117 -20.46 20.91 25.18
C ARG A 117 -20.18 20.86 23.68
N VAL A 118 -21.20 20.48 22.91
CA VAL A 118 -21.17 20.40 21.46
C VAL A 118 -22.25 21.32 20.92
N THR A 119 -21.88 22.20 20.01
CA THR A 119 -22.84 23.09 19.33
C THR A 119 -23.28 22.53 17.98
N GLU A 120 -22.43 21.72 17.35
CA GLU A 120 -22.66 21.17 16.01
C GLU A 120 -22.08 19.77 15.90
N MET A 121 -22.77 18.90 15.16
CA MET A 121 -22.31 17.55 14.85
C MET A 121 -22.62 17.22 13.39
N LEU A 122 -21.61 16.85 12.62
CA LEU A 122 -21.73 16.45 11.21
C LEU A 122 -21.51 14.95 11.09
N ILE A 123 -22.48 14.21 10.55
CA ILE A 123 -22.45 12.74 10.43
C ILE A 123 -22.85 12.31 9.02
N PRO A 124 -21.99 11.59 8.28
CA PRO A 124 -22.37 10.93 7.04
C PRO A 124 -23.44 9.85 7.27
N VAL A 125 -24.47 9.83 6.43
CA VAL A 125 -25.57 8.84 6.53
C VAL A 125 -25.97 8.29 5.16
N HIS A 126 -26.55 7.09 5.16
CA HIS A 126 -27.24 6.58 3.98
C HIS A 126 -28.62 7.24 3.83
N HIS A 127 -29.05 7.44 2.58
CA HIS A 127 -30.37 7.98 2.29
C HIS A 127 -31.48 7.11 2.89
N GLU A 128 -31.33 5.79 2.83
CA GLU A 128 -32.28 4.84 3.39
C GLU A 128 -32.36 4.92 4.92
N ASP A 129 -31.23 5.15 5.60
CA ASP A 129 -31.19 5.32 7.05
C ASP A 129 -31.73 6.69 7.48
N TYR A 130 -31.47 7.74 6.69
CA TYR A 130 -32.13 9.03 6.86
C TYR A 130 -33.65 8.94 6.71
N ASP A 131 -34.15 8.24 5.69
CA ASP A 131 -35.59 8.06 5.49
C ASP A 131 -36.26 7.32 6.64
N ARG A 132 -35.54 6.37 7.26
CA ARG A 132 -36.01 5.69 8.49
C ARG A 132 -36.05 6.65 9.66
N LEU A 133 -34.99 7.43 9.89
CA LEU A 133 -34.98 8.50 10.88
C LEU A 133 -36.15 9.45 10.65
N LYS A 134 -36.33 9.99 9.44
CA LYS A 134 -37.40 10.93 9.09
C LYS A 134 -38.81 10.39 9.31
N ARG A 135 -39.07 9.12 9.04
CA ARG A 135 -40.41 8.53 9.23
C ARG A 135 -40.74 8.31 10.71
N ASP A 136 -39.72 7.99 11.50
CA ASP A 136 -39.88 7.63 12.91
C ASP A 136 -39.68 8.84 13.85
N THR A 137 -39.26 10.00 13.33
CA THR A 137 -39.19 11.29 14.05
C THR A 137 -40.29 12.25 13.62
N ILE A 138 -40.73 13.13 14.51
CA ILE A 138 -41.49 14.32 14.12
C ILE A 138 -40.48 15.39 13.68
N PHE A 139 -40.22 15.47 12.37
CA PHE A 139 -39.49 16.59 11.81
C PHE A 139 -40.47 17.72 11.47
N PHE A 140 -40.25 18.90 12.04
CA PHE A 140 -40.93 20.11 11.61
C PHE A 140 -40.05 20.84 10.60
N GLU A 141 -40.53 20.99 9.37
CA GLU A 141 -39.81 21.72 8.34
C GLU A 141 -39.75 23.21 8.71
N GLU A 142 -38.55 23.77 8.70
CA GLU A 142 -38.28 25.17 9.04
C GLU A 142 -37.87 25.93 7.78
N GLU A 143 -38.60 26.99 7.44
CA GLU A 143 -38.36 27.78 6.23
C GLU A 143 -37.11 28.66 6.34
N THR A 144 -36.69 29.03 7.55
CA THR A 144 -35.53 29.91 7.78
C THR A 144 -34.72 29.51 9.00
N LEU A 145 -33.44 29.22 8.79
CA LEU A 145 -32.48 29.04 9.87
C LEU A 145 -31.96 30.39 10.40
N PRO A 146 -31.51 30.46 11.66
CA PRO A 146 -30.80 31.63 12.17
C PRO A 146 -29.36 31.76 11.61
N PHE A 147 -28.94 30.86 10.71
CA PHE A 147 -27.60 30.82 10.12
C PHE A 147 -27.64 31.14 8.61
N PRO A 148 -26.63 31.83 8.06
CA PRO A 148 -26.53 32.07 6.62
C PRO A 148 -26.37 30.77 5.82
N ASP A 149 -26.98 30.68 4.65
CA ASP A 149 -26.84 29.51 3.76
C ASP A 149 -25.38 29.17 3.42
N SER A 150 -24.52 30.20 3.28
CA SER A 150 -23.09 30.00 3.04
C SER A 150 -22.39 29.29 4.21
N TYR A 151 -22.78 29.60 5.45
CA TYR A 151 -22.21 28.95 6.64
C TYR A 151 -22.58 27.46 6.66
N ILE A 152 -23.85 27.16 6.39
CA ILE A 152 -24.37 25.80 6.39
C ILE A 152 -23.71 24.97 5.27
N GLN A 153 -23.57 25.58 4.09
CA GLN A 153 -22.93 24.95 2.94
C GLN A 153 -21.46 24.63 3.21
N ASP A 154 -20.70 25.59 3.73
CA ASP A 154 -19.28 25.39 4.10
C ASP A 154 -19.14 24.22 5.10
N ARG A 155 -20.04 24.15 6.11
CA ARG A 155 -20.05 23.06 7.10
C ARG A 155 -20.40 21.69 6.54
N ILE A 156 -21.30 21.63 5.55
CA ILE A 156 -21.69 20.37 4.93
C ILE A 156 -20.61 19.90 3.94
N ASP A 157 -19.95 20.81 3.23
CA ASP A 157 -18.84 20.48 2.33
C ASP A 157 -17.61 19.97 3.10
N ASP A 158 -17.48 20.31 4.39
CA ASP A 158 -16.48 19.68 5.27
C ASP A 158 -16.72 18.17 5.49
N SER A 159 -17.90 17.61 5.18
CA SER A 159 -18.28 16.22 5.52
C SER A 159 -17.59 15.13 4.68
N HIS A 160 -16.67 15.47 3.78
CA HIS A 160 -16.03 14.51 2.91
C HIS A 160 -15.08 13.58 3.69
N SER A 161 -15.44 12.31 3.86
CA SER A 161 -14.65 11.37 4.65
C SER A 161 -14.52 10.02 3.95
N LEU A 162 -13.32 9.70 3.46
CA LEU A 162 -13.05 8.44 2.77
C LEU A 162 -11.62 7.92 3.06
N LEU A 163 -11.50 6.73 3.67
CA LEU A 163 -10.22 6.03 3.89
C LEU A 163 -9.90 5.19 2.65
N TYR A 164 -8.67 5.33 2.13
CA TYR A 164 -8.23 4.56 0.97
C TYR A 164 -7.19 3.55 1.42
N GLN A 165 -7.42 2.29 1.10
CA GLN A 165 -6.37 1.29 1.16
C GLN A 165 -5.91 0.96 -0.27
N GLY A 166 -4.63 1.16 -0.57
CA GLY A 166 -4.06 0.81 -1.86
C GLY A 166 -2.65 0.24 -1.73
N ASN A 167 -2.20 -0.47 -2.75
CA ASN A 167 -0.89 -1.13 -2.71
C ASN A 167 0.19 -0.25 -3.37
N ILE A 168 1.25 0.05 -2.62
CA ILE A 168 2.43 0.81 -3.09
C ILE A 168 3.68 -0.03 -2.87
N LEU A 169 4.35 -0.40 -3.96
CA LEU A 169 5.57 -1.23 -3.99
C LEU A 169 5.58 -2.45 -3.05
N GLY A 170 4.45 -3.13 -2.88
CA GLY A 170 4.29 -4.37 -2.11
C GLY A 170 3.58 -4.17 -0.78
N PHE A 171 3.41 -2.93 -0.31
CA PHE A 171 2.70 -2.63 0.92
C PHE A 171 1.26 -2.21 0.68
N ASN A 172 0.35 -2.83 1.41
CA ASN A 172 -1.00 -2.30 1.57
C ASN A 172 -0.93 -1.08 2.47
N LYS A 173 -0.87 0.09 1.85
CA LYS A 173 -0.94 1.36 2.55
C LYS A 173 -2.39 1.63 2.87
N ILE A 174 -2.72 1.72 4.15
CA ILE A 174 -3.83 2.56 4.57
C ILE A 174 -3.29 3.97 4.37
N ILE A 175 -3.91 4.73 3.47
CA ILE A 175 -3.64 6.15 3.45
C ILE A 175 -4.39 6.68 4.66
N PRO A 176 -3.71 7.41 5.56
CA PRO A 176 -4.33 7.94 6.76
C PRO A 176 -5.66 8.55 6.40
N PRO A 177 -6.61 8.58 7.34
CA PRO A 177 -7.67 9.53 7.19
C PRO A 177 -6.98 10.89 7.01
N THR A 178 -7.17 11.54 5.85
CA THR A 178 -6.75 12.93 5.72
C THR A 178 -7.48 13.71 6.80
N GLU A 179 -7.14 14.98 7.02
CA GLU A 179 -7.94 15.84 7.92
C GLU A 179 -9.46 15.81 7.65
N MET A 180 -9.86 15.30 6.48
CA MET A 180 -11.23 15.18 6.01
C MET A 180 -11.89 13.85 6.44
N ALA A 181 -11.14 12.78 6.68
CA ALA A 181 -11.72 11.48 7.02
C ALA A 181 -12.13 11.37 8.50
N LYS A 182 -13.42 11.59 8.73
CA LYS A 182 -14.13 11.55 10.01
C LYS A 182 -15.47 10.79 9.90
N ILE A 183 -15.84 10.05 10.95
CA ILE A 183 -17.17 9.43 11.11
C ILE A 183 -18.15 10.44 11.69
N ALA A 184 -17.65 11.30 12.56
CA ALA A 184 -18.35 12.49 12.98
C ALA A 184 -17.37 13.63 13.15
N GLU A 185 -17.78 14.83 12.81
CA GLU A 185 -17.13 16.07 13.24
C GLU A 185 -18.01 16.78 14.25
N LEU A 186 -17.41 17.30 15.30
CA LEU A 186 -18.09 17.95 16.41
C LEU A 186 -17.47 19.33 16.60
N THR A 187 -18.29 20.37 16.67
CA THR A 187 -17.84 21.68 17.14
C THR A 187 -18.07 21.71 18.65
N THR A 188 -16.99 21.74 19.42
CA THR A 188 -17.00 21.73 20.89
C THR A 188 -16.64 23.10 21.48
N GLU A 189 -17.17 23.41 22.65
CA GLU A 189 -16.93 24.70 23.32
C GLU A 189 -15.47 24.82 23.82
N THR A 190 -14.91 23.73 24.36
CA THR A 190 -13.57 23.76 24.98
C THR A 190 -12.45 23.47 23.98
N TYR A 191 -12.67 22.56 23.04
CA TYR A 191 -11.61 22.04 22.14
C TYR A 191 -11.76 22.49 20.69
N GLY A 192 -12.77 23.30 20.35
CA GLY A 192 -13.07 23.66 18.97
C GLY A 192 -13.51 22.43 18.16
N THR A 193 -13.01 22.28 16.94
CA THR A 193 -13.40 21.17 16.07
C THR A 193 -12.74 19.85 16.49
N ALA A 194 -13.55 18.87 16.90
CA ALA A 194 -13.14 17.51 17.23
C ALA A 194 -13.60 16.53 16.13
N ARG A 195 -12.73 15.57 15.79
CA ARG A 195 -12.99 14.56 14.74
C ARG A 195 -12.98 13.16 15.35
N TYR A 196 -14.01 12.37 15.07
CA TYR A 196 -14.16 11.01 15.57
C TYR A 196 -13.95 9.98 14.44
N MET A 197 -13.17 8.91 14.70
CA MET A 197 -12.65 8.00 13.65
C MET A 197 -12.94 6.50 13.86
N GLU A 198 -13.51 6.08 14.99
CA GLU A 198 -13.73 4.65 15.31
C GLU A 198 -15.07 4.11 14.77
N ASP A 199 -15.07 2.95 14.09
CA ASP A 199 -16.21 2.42 13.31
C ASP A 199 -16.72 1.04 13.78
N LYS A 200 -17.98 0.99 14.23
CA LYS A 200 -18.88 -0.14 13.99
C LYS A 200 -20.31 0.25 13.63
N TYR A 201 -20.94 1.14 14.41
CA TYR A 201 -22.35 1.52 14.24
C TYR A 201 -22.62 2.93 14.77
N VAL A 202 -23.61 3.59 14.17
CA VAL A 202 -24.23 4.80 14.72
C VAL A 202 -25.60 4.43 15.26
N THR A 203 -25.88 4.80 16.50
CA THR A 203 -27.16 4.55 17.16
C THR A 203 -27.82 5.86 17.57
N PHE A 204 -28.98 6.15 16.99
CA PHE A 204 -29.85 7.27 17.39
C PHE A 204 -30.91 6.78 18.36
N LYS A 205 -31.09 7.50 19.46
CA LYS A 205 -32.15 7.28 20.44
C LYS A 205 -32.86 8.60 20.73
N SER A 206 -34.18 8.55 20.89
CA SER A 206 -35.01 9.66 21.38
C SER A 206 -36.11 9.07 22.24
N GLY A 207 -36.65 9.86 23.17
CA GLY A 207 -37.85 9.49 23.91
C GLY A 207 -39.03 9.10 23.01
N GLN A 208 -39.08 9.61 21.76
CA GLN A 208 -40.14 9.33 20.79
C GLN A 208 -39.79 8.26 19.74
N LEU A 209 -38.50 8.06 19.44
CA LEU A 209 -38.00 7.34 18.24
C LEU A 209 -37.62 5.86 18.48
N GLY A 210 -37.62 5.40 19.73
CA GLY A 210 -36.97 4.12 20.06
C GLY A 210 -35.48 4.14 19.73
N GLU A 211 -34.88 2.97 19.47
CA GLU A 211 -33.46 2.85 19.11
C GLU A 211 -33.31 2.49 17.62
N ILE A 212 -32.74 3.40 16.83
CA ILE A 212 -32.37 3.15 15.43
C ILE A 212 -30.85 3.01 15.34
N ARG A 213 -30.41 1.84 14.88
CA ARG A 213 -29.00 1.52 14.68
C ARG A 213 -28.73 1.23 13.22
N PHE A 214 -27.72 1.87 12.67
CA PHE A 214 -27.24 1.61 11.31
C PHE A 214 -25.72 1.53 11.26
N LYS A 215 -25.22 0.90 10.20
CA LYS A 215 -23.79 0.80 9.93
C LYS A 215 -23.38 2.05 9.17
N HIS A 216 -22.27 2.69 9.56
CA HIS A 216 -21.83 3.91 8.91
C HIS A 216 -21.60 3.68 7.39
N PRO A 217 -22.00 4.64 6.51
CA PRO A 217 -21.85 4.54 5.04
C PRO A 217 -20.40 4.55 4.55
N PHE A 218 -19.44 4.42 5.46
CA PHE A 218 -18.02 4.52 5.19
C PHE A 218 -17.51 3.56 4.10
N ARG A 219 -18.23 2.44 3.90
CA ARG A 219 -17.80 1.34 3.01
C ARG A 219 -18.52 1.29 1.67
N THR A 220 -19.42 2.22 1.37
CA THR A 220 -20.38 2.10 0.26
C THR A 220 -20.27 3.19 -0.81
N GLN A 221 -19.50 4.25 -0.58
CA GLN A 221 -19.21 5.25 -1.61
C GLN A 221 -18.17 4.72 -2.62
N SER A 222 -18.28 5.14 -3.88
CA SER A 222 -17.33 4.83 -4.96
C SER A 222 -15.99 5.52 -4.71
N TYR A 223 -15.23 4.93 -3.80
CA TYR A 223 -13.91 5.34 -3.41
C TYR A 223 -12.98 4.13 -3.50
N PRO A 224 -11.75 4.30 -4.01
CA PRO A 224 -11.09 5.55 -4.41
C PRO A 224 -11.68 6.22 -5.69
N PRO A 225 -11.37 7.51 -5.95
CA PRO A 225 -11.72 8.17 -7.21
C PRO A 225 -11.20 7.39 -8.45
N PRO A 226 -11.84 7.53 -9.62
CA PRO A 226 -11.56 6.72 -10.82
C PRO A 226 -10.13 6.82 -11.36
N ASN A 227 -9.35 7.81 -10.93
CA ASN A 227 -7.97 8.03 -11.37
C ASN A 227 -6.91 7.58 -10.37
N VAL A 228 -7.30 7.04 -9.21
CA VAL A 228 -6.36 6.64 -8.16
C VAL A 228 -5.42 5.53 -8.62
N ASN A 229 -5.91 4.59 -9.43
CA ASN A 229 -5.07 3.53 -9.98
C ASN A 229 -3.99 4.09 -10.91
N ILE A 230 -4.34 5.11 -11.72
CA ILE A 230 -3.38 5.82 -12.59
C ILE A 230 -2.36 6.54 -11.72
N ALA A 231 -2.80 7.13 -10.61
CA ALA A 231 -1.91 7.85 -9.71
C ALA A 231 -0.94 6.93 -8.97
N MET A 232 -1.42 5.82 -8.42
CA MET A 232 -0.57 4.81 -7.81
C MET A 232 0.41 4.18 -8.80
N ALA A 233 -0.03 4.01 -10.06
CA ALA A 233 0.84 3.57 -11.14
C ALA A 233 1.96 4.59 -11.43
N GLY A 234 1.60 5.86 -11.59
CA GLY A 234 2.55 6.95 -11.78
C GLY A 234 3.57 7.01 -10.64
N TYR A 235 3.10 6.98 -9.40
CA TYR A 235 3.97 6.98 -8.23
C TYR A 235 4.93 5.78 -8.19
N SER A 236 4.43 4.56 -8.46
CA SER A 236 5.26 3.34 -8.48
C SER A 236 6.34 3.40 -9.56
N ILE A 237 6.02 3.93 -10.74
CA ILE A 237 6.96 4.11 -11.85
C ILE A 237 8.04 5.15 -11.50
N LEU A 238 7.63 6.28 -10.90
CA LEU A 238 8.57 7.32 -10.47
C LEU A 238 9.55 6.77 -9.41
N LEU A 239 9.04 6.03 -8.42
CA LEU A 239 9.91 5.39 -7.42
C LEU A 239 10.84 4.35 -8.05
N LEU A 240 10.34 3.51 -8.97
CA LEU A 240 11.18 2.55 -9.68
C LEU A 240 12.35 3.26 -10.40
N ALA A 241 12.06 4.34 -11.12
CA ALA A 241 13.06 5.14 -11.81
C ALA A 241 14.08 5.76 -10.83
N ALA A 242 13.61 6.26 -9.68
CA ALA A 242 14.46 6.80 -8.62
C ALA A 242 15.41 5.72 -8.06
N PHE A 243 14.88 4.53 -7.76
CA PHE A 243 15.69 3.41 -7.28
C PHE A 243 16.66 2.88 -8.33
N TRP A 244 16.30 2.87 -9.61
CA TRP A 244 17.24 2.54 -10.69
C TRP A 244 18.39 3.55 -10.78
N GLY A 245 18.09 4.84 -10.60
CA GLY A 245 19.11 5.88 -10.46
C GLY A 245 20.03 5.59 -9.28
N LEU A 246 19.46 5.30 -8.10
CA LEU A 246 20.22 5.02 -6.89
C LEU A 246 21.10 3.77 -7.02
N VAL A 247 20.56 2.67 -7.57
CA VAL A 247 21.32 1.45 -7.87
C VAL A 247 22.48 1.77 -8.80
N GLY A 248 22.23 2.50 -9.90
CA GLY A 248 23.26 2.89 -10.84
C GLY A 248 24.36 3.72 -10.21
N PHE A 249 23.99 4.69 -9.35
CA PHE A 249 24.92 5.55 -8.62
C PHE A 249 25.82 4.73 -7.70
N LEU A 250 25.23 3.89 -6.84
CA LEU A 250 25.95 3.07 -5.87
C LEU A 250 26.78 1.93 -6.49
N THR A 251 26.58 1.62 -7.77
CA THR A 251 27.28 0.53 -8.47
C THR A 251 28.14 1.01 -9.64
N THR A 252 28.36 2.32 -9.81
CA THR A 252 29.07 2.83 -11.00
C THR A 252 30.51 2.33 -11.10
N ASP A 253 31.15 2.06 -9.96
CA ASP A 253 32.53 1.58 -9.88
C ASP A 253 32.66 0.05 -9.95
N ILE A 254 31.53 -0.67 -10.04
CA ILE A 254 31.54 -2.12 -10.28
C ILE A 254 31.81 -2.34 -11.77
N THR A 255 33.03 -2.78 -12.08
CA THR A 255 33.39 -3.16 -13.45
C THR A 255 32.69 -4.45 -13.85
N ASN A 256 31.65 -4.34 -14.67
CA ASN A 256 31.04 -5.48 -15.34
C ASN A 256 31.99 -6.02 -16.41
N LYS A 257 32.94 -6.87 -16.02
CA LYS A 257 33.63 -7.71 -17.00
C LYS A 257 32.58 -8.61 -17.63
N LYS A 258 32.40 -8.51 -18.96
CA LYS A 258 31.67 -9.52 -19.71
C LYS A 258 32.37 -10.84 -19.46
N THR A 259 31.73 -11.73 -18.71
CA THR A 259 32.14 -13.12 -18.63
C THR A 259 31.88 -13.72 -20.00
N ASN A 260 32.93 -13.79 -20.82
CA ASN A 260 32.92 -14.62 -22.02
C ASN A 260 32.81 -16.06 -21.52
N LEU A 261 31.59 -16.56 -21.42
CA LEU A 261 31.36 -17.96 -21.13
C LEU A 261 31.74 -18.77 -22.38
N PRO A 262 32.36 -19.94 -22.19
CA PRO A 262 32.44 -20.91 -23.28
C PRO A 262 31.02 -21.19 -23.79
N PHE A 263 30.90 -21.31 -25.11
CA PHE A 263 29.70 -21.36 -25.95
C PHE A 263 28.82 -22.61 -25.70
N TYR A 264 28.62 -23.04 -24.45
CA TYR A 264 28.21 -24.41 -24.09
C TYR A 264 26.73 -24.57 -23.71
N LEU A 265 25.95 -23.52 -23.85
CA LEU A 265 24.50 -23.55 -23.70
C LEU A 265 23.92 -23.21 -25.07
N ASP A 266 23.78 -24.24 -25.91
CA ASP A 266 23.03 -24.10 -27.16
C ASP A 266 21.70 -23.42 -26.86
N LYS A 267 21.32 -22.45 -27.69
CA LYS A 267 20.16 -21.58 -27.41
C LYS A 267 18.89 -22.39 -27.16
N ILE A 268 18.72 -23.52 -27.87
CA ILE A 268 17.53 -24.37 -27.80
C ILE A 268 17.48 -25.15 -26.48
N PRO A 269 18.46 -26.00 -26.10
CA PRO A 269 18.47 -26.65 -24.79
C PRO A 269 18.32 -25.67 -23.62
N THR A 270 18.98 -24.52 -23.70
CA THR A 270 18.87 -23.48 -22.66
C THR A 270 17.45 -22.95 -22.56
N ALA A 271 16.81 -22.62 -23.68
CA ALA A 271 15.42 -22.19 -23.69
C ALA A 271 14.48 -23.26 -23.10
N VAL A 272 14.69 -24.53 -23.45
CA VAL A 272 13.92 -25.66 -22.90
C VAL A 272 14.11 -25.76 -21.37
N SER A 273 15.36 -25.71 -20.88
CA SER A 273 15.64 -25.73 -19.45
C SER A 273 15.03 -24.53 -18.72
N LEU A 274 15.09 -23.33 -19.29
CA LEU A 274 14.46 -22.14 -18.71
C LEU A 274 12.94 -22.31 -18.57
N VAL A 275 12.27 -22.83 -19.60
CA VAL A 275 10.83 -23.10 -19.56
C VAL A 275 10.52 -24.19 -18.53
N ALA A 276 11.25 -25.31 -18.55
CA ALA A 276 11.01 -26.45 -17.64
C ALA A 276 11.22 -26.06 -16.17
N ILE A 277 12.29 -25.33 -15.85
CA ILE A 277 12.58 -24.84 -14.50
C ILE A 277 11.50 -23.86 -14.05
N SER A 278 11.12 -22.91 -14.91
CA SER A 278 10.08 -21.93 -14.58
C SER A 278 8.75 -22.63 -14.29
N LEU A 279 8.33 -23.55 -15.17
CA LEU A 279 7.10 -24.32 -15.02
C LEU A 279 7.09 -25.17 -13.75
N THR A 280 8.20 -25.87 -13.47
CA THR A 280 8.34 -26.67 -12.24
C THR A 280 8.22 -25.79 -11.00
N THR A 281 8.86 -24.62 -11.01
CA THR A 281 8.81 -23.68 -9.87
C THR A 281 7.41 -23.09 -9.67
N TYR A 282 6.68 -22.76 -10.74
CA TYR A 282 5.28 -22.33 -10.65
C TYR A 282 4.38 -23.45 -10.14
N LEU A 283 4.55 -24.68 -10.63
CA LEU A 283 3.76 -25.83 -10.19
C LEU A 283 3.98 -26.10 -8.70
N SER A 284 5.23 -26.06 -8.23
CA SER A 284 5.55 -26.18 -6.80
C SER A 284 4.87 -25.11 -5.96
N TYR A 285 4.85 -23.86 -6.44
CA TYR A 285 4.20 -22.76 -5.72
C TYR A 285 2.67 -22.85 -5.74
N TRP A 286 2.09 -23.23 -6.88
CA TRP A 286 0.66 -23.47 -7.00
C TRP A 286 0.22 -24.61 -6.08
N LEU A 287 0.97 -25.72 -6.01
CA LEU A 287 0.72 -26.81 -5.07
C LEU A 287 0.78 -26.34 -3.61
N TYR A 288 1.77 -25.50 -3.28
CA TYR A 288 1.90 -24.92 -1.95
C TYR A 288 0.65 -24.13 -1.55
N ILE A 289 0.16 -23.25 -2.41
CA ILE A 289 -1.05 -22.47 -2.13
C ILE A 289 -2.31 -23.35 -2.14
N TYR A 290 -2.49 -24.19 -3.16
CA TYR A 290 -3.70 -24.98 -3.35
C TYR A 290 -3.93 -26.01 -2.24
N TYR A 291 -2.87 -26.66 -1.77
CA TYR A 291 -2.93 -27.66 -0.70
C TYR A 291 -2.56 -27.11 0.67
N ASN A 292 -2.30 -25.79 0.79
CA ASN A 292 -1.82 -25.15 2.02
C ASN A 292 -0.64 -25.90 2.67
N LEU A 293 0.37 -26.21 1.86
CA LEU A 293 1.52 -27.01 2.29
C LEU A 293 2.40 -26.23 3.27
N SER A 294 3.20 -26.94 4.08
CA SER A 294 4.16 -26.25 4.95
C SER A 294 5.24 -25.53 4.11
N PRO A 295 5.76 -24.38 4.56
CA PRO A 295 6.86 -23.67 3.89
C PRO A 295 8.12 -24.53 3.73
N TYR A 296 8.36 -25.49 4.64
CA TYR A 296 9.44 -26.47 4.53
C TYR A 296 9.27 -27.38 3.32
N LEU A 297 8.04 -27.83 3.05
CA LEU A 297 7.77 -28.67 1.88
C LEU A 297 7.95 -27.89 0.59
N LEU A 298 7.56 -26.61 0.55
CA LEU A 298 7.85 -25.74 -0.60
C LEU A 298 9.36 -25.60 -0.84
N ALA A 299 10.16 -25.45 0.22
CA ALA A 299 11.62 -25.39 0.10
C ALA A 299 12.18 -26.68 -0.51
N ILE A 300 11.68 -27.84 -0.07
CA ILE A 300 12.06 -29.15 -0.63
C ILE A 300 11.67 -29.23 -2.11
N LEU A 301 10.46 -28.80 -2.49
CA LEU A 301 10.02 -28.78 -3.88
C LEU A 301 10.91 -27.89 -4.76
N TYR A 302 11.36 -26.75 -4.24
CA TYR A 302 12.30 -25.87 -4.94
C TYR A 302 13.74 -26.41 -5.02
N LEU A 303 14.12 -27.41 -4.23
CA LEU A 303 15.41 -28.09 -4.43
C LEU A 303 15.44 -28.89 -5.73
N ILE A 304 14.31 -29.36 -6.24
CA ILE A 304 14.23 -30.15 -7.49
C ILE A 304 14.82 -29.36 -8.68
N PRO A 305 14.32 -28.16 -9.03
CA PRO A 305 14.91 -27.36 -10.10
C PRO A 305 16.35 -26.93 -9.78
N LEU A 306 16.69 -26.70 -8.51
CA LEU A 306 18.06 -26.32 -8.11
C LEU A 306 19.07 -27.46 -8.35
N ILE A 307 18.72 -28.71 -8.03
CA ILE A 307 19.53 -29.91 -8.29
C ILE A 307 19.74 -30.07 -9.79
N TYR A 308 18.70 -29.87 -10.60
CA TYR A 308 18.81 -29.91 -12.06
C TYR A 308 19.75 -28.81 -12.60
N ILE A 309 19.66 -27.57 -12.06
CA ILE A 309 20.60 -26.49 -12.39
C ILE A 309 22.03 -26.89 -12.02
N ALA A 310 22.25 -27.42 -10.81
CA ALA A 310 23.57 -27.86 -10.37
C ALA A 310 24.14 -28.96 -11.28
N TYR A 311 23.32 -29.96 -11.62
CA TYR A 311 23.69 -31.04 -12.54
C TYR A 311 24.11 -30.51 -13.91
N THR A 312 23.29 -29.65 -14.52
CA THR A 312 23.58 -29.06 -15.84
C THR A 312 24.83 -28.19 -15.81
N MET A 313 25.06 -27.41 -14.76
CA MET A 313 26.27 -26.61 -14.60
C MET A 313 27.54 -27.46 -14.45
N VAL A 314 27.48 -28.55 -13.67
CA VAL A 314 28.61 -29.48 -13.52
C VAL A 314 28.94 -30.15 -14.85
N MET A 315 27.92 -30.66 -15.54
CA MET A 315 28.11 -31.31 -16.85
C MET A 315 28.67 -30.34 -17.91
N ALA A 316 28.23 -29.09 -17.89
CA ALA A 316 28.70 -28.04 -18.79
C ALA A 316 29.98 -27.31 -18.30
N LYS A 317 30.55 -27.71 -17.15
CA LYS A 317 31.73 -27.07 -16.52
C LYS A 317 31.60 -25.55 -16.35
N VAL A 318 30.38 -25.07 -16.07
CA VAL A 318 30.11 -23.65 -15.88
C VAL A 318 30.55 -23.24 -14.47
N PRO A 319 31.36 -22.19 -14.31
CA PRO A 319 31.80 -21.75 -13.00
C PRO A 319 30.61 -21.22 -12.17
N ILE A 320 30.63 -21.47 -10.86
CA ILE A 320 29.59 -21.03 -9.91
C ILE A 320 29.40 -19.50 -9.92
N SER A 321 30.46 -18.75 -10.24
CA SER A 321 30.40 -17.29 -10.43
C SER A 321 29.45 -16.85 -11.54
N PHE A 322 29.06 -17.73 -12.47
CA PHE A 322 28.02 -17.49 -13.45
C PHE A 322 26.66 -17.19 -12.81
N LEU A 323 26.34 -17.88 -11.71
CA LEU A 323 25.11 -17.63 -10.94
C LEU A 323 25.19 -16.34 -10.09
N GLY A 324 26.30 -15.59 -10.18
CA GLY A 324 26.56 -14.45 -9.32
C GLY A 324 26.94 -14.84 -7.89
N ILE A 325 27.27 -16.10 -7.62
CA ILE A 325 27.88 -16.50 -6.34
C ILE A 325 29.35 -16.10 -6.40
N THR A 326 29.67 -14.94 -5.84
CA THR A 326 31.02 -14.39 -5.80
C THR A 326 31.28 -13.61 -4.50
N LEU A 327 32.50 -13.68 -4.01
CA LEU A 327 32.98 -12.85 -2.89
C LEU A 327 33.38 -11.44 -3.36
N THR A 328 33.54 -11.21 -4.66
CA THR A 328 33.87 -9.90 -5.20
C THR A 328 32.73 -8.92 -4.96
N ASN A 329 33.05 -7.76 -4.38
CA ASN A 329 32.10 -6.69 -4.05
C ASN A 329 30.98 -7.10 -3.08
N ILE A 330 31.17 -8.14 -2.26
CA ILE A 330 30.16 -8.60 -1.29
C ILE A 330 29.68 -7.48 -0.35
N TYR A 331 30.60 -6.63 0.14
CA TYR A 331 30.26 -5.51 1.00
C TYR A 331 29.37 -4.48 0.28
N LYS A 332 29.61 -4.23 -1.02
CA LYS A 332 28.77 -3.34 -1.82
C LYS A 332 27.39 -3.92 -2.07
N SER A 333 27.32 -5.23 -2.35
CA SER A 333 26.05 -5.95 -2.49
C SER A 333 25.19 -5.82 -1.23
N LEU A 334 25.83 -5.96 -0.07
CA LEU A 334 25.18 -5.85 1.23
C LEU A 334 24.73 -4.41 1.51
N ILE A 335 25.62 -3.43 1.36
CA ILE A 335 25.29 -2.00 1.53
C ILE A 335 24.18 -1.58 0.59
N LEU A 336 24.24 -1.98 -0.68
CA LEU A 336 23.22 -1.66 -1.67
C LEU A 336 21.85 -2.21 -1.27
N ALA A 337 21.79 -3.48 -0.89
CA ALA A 337 20.54 -4.10 -0.44
C ALA A 337 19.96 -3.38 0.78
N LEU A 338 20.81 -3.06 1.78
CA LEU A 338 20.39 -2.35 2.99
C LEU A 338 19.92 -0.92 2.72
N VAL A 339 20.62 -0.16 1.88
CA VAL A 339 20.27 1.22 1.55
C VAL A 339 18.97 1.28 0.76
N ILE A 340 18.82 0.42 -0.26
CA ILE A 340 17.57 0.33 -1.03
C ILE A 340 16.43 -0.06 -0.11
N PHE A 341 16.62 -1.10 0.71
CA PHE A 341 15.61 -1.56 1.65
C PHE A 341 15.24 -0.47 2.65
N TYR A 342 16.20 0.25 3.24
CA TYR A 342 15.94 1.29 4.21
C TYR A 342 15.16 2.45 3.60
N ILE A 343 15.55 2.94 2.43
CA ILE A 343 14.84 4.03 1.74
C ILE A 343 13.45 3.55 1.30
N TRP A 344 13.35 2.35 0.73
CA TRP A 344 12.07 1.74 0.38
C TRP A 344 11.17 1.60 1.61
N PHE A 345 11.71 1.12 2.72
CA PHE A 345 11.02 1.02 4.00
C PHE A 345 10.53 2.38 4.42
N VAL A 346 11.38 3.40 4.58
CA VAL A 346 10.96 4.75 4.99
C VAL A 346 9.87 5.36 4.08
N VAL A 347 10.01 5.20 2.76
CA VAL A 347 9.03 5.72 1.78
C VAL A 347 7.69 4.97 1.86
N THR A 348 7.70 3.72 2.31
CA THR A 348 6.50 2.87 2.42
C THR A 348 5.96 2.75 3.85
N SER A 349 6.75 3.05 4.88
CA SER A 349 6.51 2.75 6.30
C SER A 349 5.76 3.84 7.07
N LEU A 350 5.30 4.90 6.40
CA LEU A 350 4.63 6.00 7.10
C LEU A 350 3.29 5.65 7.75
N GLU A 351 2.75 4.43 7.57
CA GLU A 351 1.67 3.86 8.40
C GLU A 351 1.76 2.32 8.41
N ILE A 352 2.67 1.77 9.20
CA ILE A 352 2.71 0.33 9.45
C ILE A 352 1.72 0.04 10.58
N ILE A 353 0.66 -0.72 10.30
CA ILE A 353 0.09 -1.62 11.31
C ILE A 353 0.91 -2.90 11.19
N PRO A 354 1.88 -3.17 12.09
CA PRO A 354 2.66 -4.37 11.98
C PRO A 354 1.69 -5.51 12.27
N ARG A 355 1.47 -6.41 11.30
CA ARG A 355 0.97 -7.75 11.62
C ARG A 355 2.12 -8.54 12.25
N LEU A 356 2.58 -8.07 13.42
CA LEU A 356 3.55 -8.76 14.27
C LEU A 356 2.84 -9.59 15.36
N GLU A 357 1.55 -9.88 15.18
CA GLU A 357 0.85 -10.82 16.03
C GLU A 357 1.33 -12.25 15.68
N ASN A 358 2.15 -12.81 16.58
CA ASN A 358 2.55 -14.23 16.64
C ASN A 358 3.61 -14.72 15.64
N PHE A 359 4.70 -13.98 15.45
CA PHE A 359 5.92 -14.55 14.87
C PHE A 359 6.79 -15.20 15.93
N THR A 360 7.09 -16.49 15.77
CA THR A 360 8.24 -17.12 16.44
C THR A 360 9.49 -16.68 15.69
N TYR A 361 10.01 -15.51 16.11
CA TYR A 361 10.97 -14.67 15.38
C TYR A 361 12.13 -15.37 14.67
N PHE A 362 12.63 -16.51 15.15
CA PHE A 362 13.80 -17.15 14.53
C PHE A 362 13.45 -18.17 13.45
N GLU A 363 12.49 -19.06 13.71
CA GLU A 363 12.14 -20.15 12.78
C GLU A 363 11.51 -19.61 11.50
N ASP A 364 10.63 -18.62 11.63
CA ASP A 364 9.93 -18.00 10.50
C ASP A 364 10.89 -17.17 9.62
N ILE A 365 11.80 -16.41 10.22
CA ILE A 365 12.82 -15.66 9.48
C ILE A 365 13.79 -16.62 8.78
N PHE A 366 14.18 -17.71 9.44
CA PHE A 366 15.07 -18.70 8.85
C PHE A 366 14.45 -19.35 7.60
N ILE A 367 13.20 -19.80 7.68
CA ILE A 367 12.53 -20.42 6.52
C ILE A 367 12.30 -19.42 5.39
N ILE A 368 11.97 -18.15 5.71
CA ILE A 368 11.89 -17.07 4.72
C ILE A 368 13.23 -16.91 4.00
N CYS A 369 14.33 -16.82 4.77
CA CYS A 369 15.67 -16.66 4.22
C CYS A 369 16.05 -17.82 3.29
N VAL A 370 15.74 -19.07 3.68
CA VAL A 370 16.01 -20.27 2.86
C VAL A 370 15.19 -20.24 1.56
N LEU A 371 13.88 -20.03 1.65
CA LEU A 371 12.99 -20.01 0.48
C LEU A 371 13.39 -18.91 -0.50
N VAL A 372 13.62 -17.70 0.01
CA VAL A 372 14.07 -16.56 -0.81
C VAL A 372 15.42 -16.86 -1.44
N SER A 373 16.39 -17.40 -0.70
CA SER A 373 17.71 -17.73 -1.24
C SER A 373 17.63 -18.72 -2.41
N ILE A 374 16.83 -19.79 -2.27
CA ILE A 374 16.64 -20.77 -3.34
C ILE A 374 15.94 -20.12 -4.55
N LYS A 375 14.88 -19.34 -4.31
CA LYS A 375 14.15 -18.65 -5.38
C LYS A 375 15.02 -17.67 -6.14
N GLN A 376 15.83 -16.87 -5.44
CA GLN A 376 16.76 -15.94 -6.08
C GLN A 376 17.84 -16.71 -6.86
N LEU A 377 18.39 -17.81 -6.35
CA LEU A 377 19.33 -18.64 -7.11
C LEU A 377 18.72 -19.16 -8.43
N ILE A 378 17.46 -19.59 -8.42
CA ILE A 378 16.76 -20.06 -9.62
C ILE A 378 16.54 -18.90 -10.61
N PHE A 379 15.85 -17.83 -10.17
CA PHE A 379 15.42 -16.78 -11.10
C PHE A 379 16.52 -15.77 -11.44
N ARG A 380 17.33 -15.35 -10.47
CA ARG A 380 18.38 -14.34 -10.63
C ARG A 380 19.75 -14.93 -10.90
N GLY A 381 20.03 -16.08 -10.27
CA GLY A 381 21.27 -16.81 -10.49
C GLY A 381 21.25 -17.46 -11.87
N PHE A 382 20.30 -18.36 -12.12
CA PHE A 382 20.29 -19.17 -13.34
C PHE A 382 19.52 -18.51 -14.49
N ILE A 383 18.23 -18.22 -14.31
CA ILE A 383 17.35 -17.74 -15.40
C ILE A 383 17.85 -16.40 -15.94
N GLN A 384 18.06 -15.41 -15.09
CA GLN A 384 18.53 -14.09 -15.52
C GLN A 384 19.93 -14.14 -16.13
N ALA A 385 20.87 -14.91 -15.57
CA ALA A 385 22.22 -15.01 -16.15
C ALA A 385 22.21 -15.68 -17.52
N SER A 386 21.36 -16.70 -17.71
CA SER A 386 21.17 -17.36 -19.00
C SER A 386 20.49 -16.44 -20.02
N LEU A 387 19.50 -15.64 -19.60
CA LEU A 387 18.90 -14.65 -20.49
C LEU A 387 19.89 -13.52 -20.84
N ASP A 388 20.73 -13.10 -19.89
CA ASP A 388 21.75 -12.06 -20.12
C ASP A 388 22.79 -12.51 -21.16
N SER A 389 23.05 -13.81 -21.28
CA SER A 389 23.93 -14.34 -22.34
C SER A 389 23.24 -14.44 -23.72
N ILE A 390 21.91 -14.64 -23.76
CA ILE A 390 21.16 -14.82 -25.02
C ILE A 390 20.70 -13.49 -25.62
N ILE A 391 20.02 -12.66 -24.82
CA ILE A 391 19.35 -11.43 -25.27
C ILE A 391 20.02 -10.15 -24.76
N GLY A 392 20.84 -10.27 -23.71
CA GLY A 392 21.64 -9.17 -23.19
C GLY A 392 20.93 -8.25 -22.19
N GLY A 393 21.72 -7.75 -21.24
CA GLY A 393 21.50 -6.58 -20.41
C GLY A 393 20.10 -6.44 -19.83
N LEU A 394 19.46 -5.33 -20.19
CA LEU A 394 18.13 -4.95 -19.71
C LEU A 394 17.01 -5.88 -20.24
N GLY A 395 17.21 -6.54 -21.39
CA GLY A 395 16.24 -7.51 -21.89
C GLY A 395 16.07 -8.68 -20.92
N ALA A 396 17.18 -9.19 -20.38
CA ALA A 396 17.17 -10.24 -19.37
C ALA A 396 16.47 -9.79 -18.08
N VAL A 397 16.74 -8.56 -17.63
CA VAL A 397 16.09 -7.94 -16.47
C VAL A 397 14.57 -7.94 -16.63
N VAL A 398 14.06 -7.49 -17.77
CA VAL A 398 12.61 -7.39 -18.03
C VAL A 398 11.98 -8.78 -18.12
N ILE A 399 12.55 -9.71 -18.91
CA ILE A 399 11.97 -11.04 -19.07
C ILE A 399 11.97 -11.83 -17.75
N THR A 400 13.06 -11.80 -16.99
CA THR A 400 13.07 -12.44 -15.66
C THR A 400 12.00 -11.83 -14.75
N SER A 401 11.77 -10.52 -14.82
CA SER A 401 10.73 -9.88 -14.00
C SER A 401 9.33 -10.35 -14.37
N LEU A 402 9.06 -10.48 -15.67
CA LEU A 402 7.79 -11.02 -16.17
C LEU A 402 7.59 -12.50 -15.79
N LEU A 403 8.67 -13.28 -15.72
CA LEU A 403 8.62 -14.66 -15.23
C LEU A 403 8.39 -14.73 -13.70
N ILE A 404 8.79 -13.74 -12.91
CA ILE A 404 8.50 -13.76 -11.48
C ILE A 404 7.08 -13.23 -11.18
N LEU A 405 6.49 -12.44 -12.08
CA LEU A 405 5.17 -11.83 -11.86
C LEU A 405 4.01 -12.81 -11.55
N PRO A 406 3.96 -14.05 -12.06
CA PRO A 406 2.93 -15.01 -11.69
C PRO A 406 2.87 -15.34 -10.20
N PHE A 407 3.98 -15.28 -9.44
CA PHE A 407 3.95 -15.58 -8.00
C PHE A 407 3.00 -14.66 -7.23
N PRO A 408 3.18 -13.31 -7.26
CA PRO A 408 2.25 -12.41 -6.58
C PRO A 408 0.83 -12.50 -7.17
N VAL A 409 0.66 -12.75 -8.46
CA VAL A 409 -0.68 -12.93 -9.07
C VAL A 409 -1.41 -14.13 -8.47
N ILE A 410 -0.73 -15.27 -8.31
CA ILE A 410 -1.30 -16.45 -7.66
C ILE A 410 -1.58 -16.13 -6.18
N SER A 411 -0.66 -15.50 -5.46
CA SER A 411 -0.90 -15.10 -4.06
C SER A 411 -2.14 -14.22 -3.94
N PHE A 412 -2.28 -13.22 -4.82
CA PHE A 412 -3.41 -12.31 -4.84
C PHE A 412 -4.74 -13.06 -5.05
N TYR A 413 -4.80 -13.94 -6.05
CA TYR A 413 -6.02 -14.68 -6.38
C TYR A 413 -6.53 -15.56 -5.22
N TYR A 414 -5.61 -16.15 -4.45
CA TYR A 414 -5.96 -16.98 -3.30
C TYR A 414 -6.08 -16.21 -1.99
N SER A 415 -5.61 -14.96 -1.94
CA SER A 415 -5.78 -14.07 -0.80
C SER A 415 -7.10 -13.31 -0.93
N SER A 416 -7.93 -13.29 0.12
CA SER A 416 -9.14 -12.46 0.19
C SER A 416 -8.86 -10.97 0.37
N LEU A 417 -7.77 -10.47 -0.22
CA LEU A 417 -7.38 -9.07 -0.11
C LEU A 417 -8.34 -8.21 -0.94
N ASN A 418 -9.05 -7.31 -0.25
CA ASN A 418 -9.86 -6.24 -0.83
C ASN A 418 -8.99 -5.12 -1.42
N THR A 419 -7.95 -5.47 -2.18
CA THR A 419 -7.06 -4.50 -2.84
C THR A 419 -7.25 -4.54 -4.35
N ASP A 420 -7.01 -3.39 -5.00
CA ASP A 420 -7.11 -3.28 -6.45
C ASP A 420 -6.03 -4.15 -7.14
N VAL A 421 -6.49 -5.11 -7.96
CA VAL A 421 -5.65 -6.10 -8.67
C VAL A 421 -4.55 -5.43 -9.49
N PHE A 422 -4.89 -4.35 -10.20
CA PHE A 422 -3.97 -3.69 -11.12
C PHE A 422 -2.83 -3.02 -10.36
N THR A 423 -3.16 -2.26 -9.31
CA THR A 423 -2.15 -1.58 -8.49
C THR A 423 -1.22 -2.58 -7.81
N PHE A 424 -1.75 -3.69 -7.30
CA PHE A 424 -0.96 -4.76 -6.68
C PHE A 424 0.01 -5.43 -7.66
N ILE A 425 -0.45 -5.78 -8.86
CA ILE A 425 0.39 -6.42 -9.90
C ILE A 425 1.49 -5.46 -10.36
N LEU A 426 1.15 -4.21 -10.65
CA LEU A 426 2.11 -3.22 -11.12
C LEU A 426 3.19 -2.93 -10.07
N SER A 427 2.76 -2.74 -8.83
CA SER A 427 3.61 -2.55 -7.67
C SER A 427 4.59 -3.72 -7.47
N SER A 428 4.09 -4.95 -7.53
CA SER A 428 4.90 -6.18 -7.48
C SER A 428 5.89 -6.23 -8.64
N PHE A 429 5.46 -5.87 -9.85
CA PHE A 429 6.31 -5.83 -11.03
C PHE A 429 7.45 -4.81 -10.88
N CYS A 430 7.17 -3.61 -10.38
CA CYS A 430 8.18 -2.59 -10.08
C CYS A 430 9.22 -3.12 -9.08
N LEU A 431 8.78 -3.76 -8.00
CA LEU A 431 9.67 -4.33 -6.99
C LEU A 431 10.57 -5.43 -7.56
N VAL A 432 9.98 -6.37 -8.32
CA VAL A 432 10.71 -7.42 -8.99
C VAL A 432 11.72 -6.83 -9.97
N LEU A 433 11.34 -5.82 -10.77
CA LEU A 433 12.25 -5.12 -11.68
C LEU A 433 13.43 -4.46 -10.95
N LEU A 434 13.19 -3.85 -9.79
CA LEU A 434 14.24 -3.27 -8.96
C LEU A 434 15.26 -4.32 -8.50
N ILE A 435 14.77 -5.47 -8.01
CA ILE A 435 15.61 -6.59 -7.59
C ILE A 435 16.41 -7.14 -8.80
N SER A 436 15.76 -7.25 -9.97
CA SER A 436 16.40 -7.65 -11.23
C SER A 436 17.58 -6.77 -11.60
N PHE A 437 17.34 -5.46 -11.54
CA PHE A 437 18.29 -4.46 -11.96
C PHE A 437 19.48 -4.41 -11.00
N SER A 438 19.20 -4.54 -9.70
CA SER A 438 20.22 -4.64 -8.65
C SER A 438 21.14 -5.84 -8.86
N GLN A 439 20.59 -7.01 -9.21
CA GLN A 439 21.39 -8.19 -9.59
C GLN A 439 22.20 -7.93 -10.86
N HIS A 440 21.59 -7.33 -11.89
CA HIS A 440 22.29 -7.06 -13.14
C HIS A 440 23.51 -6.14 -12.94
N LYS A 441 23.39 -5.16 -12.04
CA LYS A 441 24.45 -4.20 -11.74
C LYS A 441 25.55 -4.74 -10.82
N THR A 442 25.17 -5.51 -9.80
CA THR A 442 26.16 -6.06 -8.85
C THR A 442 26.79 -7.35 -9.32
N LYS A 443 26.12 -8.09 -10.21
CA LYS A 443 26.48 -9.46 -10.61
C LYS A 443 26.72 -10.38 -9.42
N ASN A 444 26.01 -10.12 -8.32
CA ASN A 444 26.18 -10.81 -7.05
C ASN A 444 24.83 -11.16 -6.42
N ILE A 445 24.57 -12.46 -6.29
CA ILE A 445 23.30 -13.01 -5.80
C ILE A 445 22.94 -12.57 -4.39
N ILE A 446 23.92 -12.12 -3.61
CA ILE A 446 23.71 -11.63 -2.25
C ILE A 446 22.81 -10.39 -2.24
N THR A 447 22.94 -9.50 -3.22
CA THR A 447 22.10 -8.30 -3.33
C THR A 447 20.61 -8.63 -3.42
N PRO A 448 20.14 -9.40 -4.43
CA PRO A 448 18.73 -9.73 -4.53
C PRO A 448 18.27 -10.63 -3.37
N THR A 449 19.11 -11.51 -2.84
CA THR A 449 18.75 -12.36 -1.69
C THR A 449 18.48 -11.54 -0.44
N ILE A 450 19.42 -10.67 -0.02
CA ILE A 450 19.23 -9.84 1.18
C ILE A 450 18.03 -8.91 1.00
N LEU A 451 17.94 -8.22 -0.14
CA LEU A 451 16.86 -7.29 -0.40
C LEU A 451 15.49 -7.99 -0.36
N SER A 452 15.36 -9.14 -1.03
CA SER A 452 14.09 -9.89 -1.08
C SER A 452 13.73 -10.50 0.29
N THR A 453 14.72 -10.95 1.08
CA THR A 453 14.47 -11.48 2.43
C THR A 453 13.95 -10.38 3.34
N LEU A 454 14.56 -9.20 3.30
CA LEU A 454 14.13 -8.06 4.12
C LEU A 454 12.72 -7.60 3.72
N ILE A 455 12.41 -7.55 2.42
CA ILE A 455 11.05 -7.22 1.94
C ILE A 455 10.04 -8.30 2.37
N ALA A 456 10.37 -9.58 2.18
CA ALA A 456 9.50 -10.69 2.53
C ALA A 456 9.22 -10.75 4.04
N ALA A 457 10.21 -10.42 4.88
CA ALA A 457 10.06 -10.39 6.33
C ALA A 457 9.02 -9.35 6.80
N ILE A 458 8.85 -8.22 6.09
CA ILE A 458 7.85 -7.21 6.46
C ILE A 458 6.52 -7.45 5.75
N THR A 459 6.54 -7.81 4.48
CA THR A 459 5.32 -7.95 3.66
C THR A 459 4.61 -9.30 3.85
N GLY A 460 5.31 -10.32 4.35
CA GLY A 460 4.83 -11.70 4.38
C GLY A 460 4.71 -12.35 2.99
N THR A 461 5.18 -11.67 1.93
CA THR A 461 5.08 -12.14 0.54
C THR A 461 6.43 -12.54 -0.02
N PHE A 462 6.48 -13.71 -0.68
CA PHE A 462 7.69 -14.29 -1.24
C PHE A 462 7.88 -13.84 -2.70
N PHE A 463 8.59 -12.71 -2.92
CA PHE A 463 8.90 -12.18 -4.25
C PHE A 463 10.11 -12.84 -4.92
#